data_AF-A0A3B4ZM94-F1
#
_entry.id   AF-A0A3B4ZM94-F1
#
_cell.length_a   1.000
_cell.length_b   1.000
_cell.length_c   1.000
_cell.angle_alpha   90.00
_cell.angle_beta   90.00
_cell.angle_gamma   90.00
#
_symmetry.space_group_name_H-M   'P 1'
#
loop_
_entity.id
_entity.type
_entity.pdbx_description
1 polymer ?
#
loop_
_entity_poly.entity_id
_entity_poly.type
_entity_poly.pdbx_seq_one_letter_code
_entity_poly.pdbx_strand_id
1 'polypeptide(L)'
;MLCCNYLFTYTNYQVFCVCSSEGSNLTPAHRFPDFRLKTYAPLAFRYFRELFGIKPDDYLYSICNEPLIELSNPGASSSWFYLTSDDEFIIKTVQHKEAEFLQKLLPGYYMNLNQNPRTLLPKFYGLYCIQCGGVTVRVVVMNNILPRAMKMHYKYDLKGSSYKRRASRKERGKISHIKIQPVGLLLARNPTSWVFV
;
A
#
# COMPACT_ATOMS: atom_id res chain seq x y z
N MET A 1 24.10 0.68 -16.75
CA MET A 1 23.86 -0.78 -16.72
C MET A 1 23.99 -1.38 -15.31
N LEU A 2 25.04 -1.08 -14.54
CA LEU A 2 25.22 -1.58 -13.16
C LEU A 2 24.06 -1.23 -12.21
N CYS A 3 23.59 0.03 -12.21
CA CYS A 3 22.49 0.46 -11.34
C CYS A 3 21.17 -0.29 -11.62
N CYS A 4 20.84 -0.58 -12.88
CA CYS A 4 19.65 -1.37 -13.24
C CYS A 4 19.73 -2.83 -12.77
N ASN A 5 20.88 -3.51 -12.93
CA ASN A 5 21.04 -4.90 -12.47
C ASN A 5 21.00 -5.00 -10.93
N TYR A 6 21.56 -4.02 -10.24
CA TYR A 6 21.52 -3.90 -8.78
C TYR A 6 20.10 -3.65 -8.27
N LEU A 7 19.37 -2.74 -8.93
CA LEU A 7 17.97 -2.47 -8.60
C LEU A 7 17.07 -3.69 -8.87
N PHE A 8 17.32 -4.40 -9.96
CA PHE A 8 16.56 -5.61 -10.33
C PHE A 8 16.74 -6.73 -9.30
N THR A 9 17.95 -6.91 -8.75
CA THR A 9 18.17 -7.86 -7.64
C THR A 9 17.43 -7.43 -6.38
N TYR A 10 17.43 -6.13 -6.05
CA TYR A 10 16.70 -5.62 -4.88
C TYR A 10 15.18 -5.69 -4.99
N THR A 11 14.61 -5.58 -6.19
CA THR A 11 13.16 -5.71 -6.39
C THR A 11 12.68 -7.17 -6.34
N ASN A 12 13.57 -8.14 -6.56
CA ASN A 12 13.23 -9.57 -6.50
C ASN A 12 13.56 -10.23 -5.15
N TYR A 13 14.37 -9.58 -4.31
CA TYR A 13 14.69 -10.08 -2.97
C TYR A 13 13.45 -10.11 -2.07
N GLN A 14 13.25 -11.22 -1.35
CA GLN A 14 12.11 -11.44 -0.47
C GLN A 14 12.60 -12.05 0.84
N VAL A 15 12.06 -11.57 1.96
CA VAL A 15 12.39 -12.09 3.30
C VAL A 15 11.18 -12.82 3.85
N PHE A 16 11.41 -14.01 4.38
CA PHE A 16 10.39 -14.84 5.02
C PHE A 16 10.70 -14.96 6.49
N CYS A 17 9.68 -14.75 7.32
CA CYS A 17 9.73 -14.90 8.75
C CYS A 17 8.61 -15.85 9.17
N VAL A 18 8.94 -16.84 9.99
CA VAL A 18 7.97 -17.74 10.61
C VAL A 18 7.72 -17.25 12.02
N CYS A 19 6.48 -16.92 12.32
CA CYS A 19 6.04 -16.41 13.61
C CYS A 19 5.25 -17.51 14.31
N SER A 20 5.90 -18.18 15.27
CA SER A 20 5.28 -19.18 16.12
C SER A 20 4.61 -18.50 17.30
N SER A 21 3.41 -18.96 17.67
CA SER A 21 2.70 -18.54 18.87
C SER A 21 3.51 -18.77 20.14
N GLU A 22 4.32 -19.84 20.20
CA GLU A 22 5.25 -20.13 21.31
C GLU A 22 6.54 -19.30 21.24
N GLY A 23 6.78 -18.57 20.15
CA GLY A 23 8.02 -17.84 19.89
C GLY A 23 9.16 -18.72 19.37
N SER A 24 10.29 -18.07 19.07
CA SER A 24 11.53 -18.70 18.62
C SER A 24 12.74 -17.82 18.98
N ASN A 25 13.96 -18.26 18.64
CA ASN A 25 15.17 -17.43 18.78
C ASN A 25 15.15 -16.17 17.90
N LEU A 26 14.28 -16.10 16.88
CA LEU A 26 14.20 -15.00 15.92
C LEU A 26 12.94 -14.14 16.08
N THR A 27 11.89 -14.69 16.68
CA THR A 27 10.57 -14.05 16.78
C THR A 27 10.01 -14.21 18.19
N PRO A 28 9.45 -13.14 18.79
CA PRO A 28 8.85 -13.25 20.12
C PRO A 28 7.57 -14.07 20.08
N ALA A 29 7.22 -14.68 21.22
CA ALA A 29 5.94 -15.35 21.41
C ALA A 29 4.77 -14.36 21.30
N HIS A 30 3.61 -14.84 20.85
CA HIS A 30 2.43 -14.00 20.62
C HIS A 30 1.11 -14.76 20.77
N ARG A 31 0.01 -14.03 20.96
CA ARG A 31 -1.33 -14.59 21.17
C ARG A 31 -2.05 -15.04 19.90
N PHE A 32 -1.52 -14.68 18.72
CA PHE A 32 -2.12 -15.05 17.44
C PHE A 32 -1.73 -16.49 17.04
N PRO A 33 -2.52 -17.16 16.18
CA PRO A 33 -2.11 -18.43 15.60
C PRO A 33 -0.81 -18.30 14.81
N ASP A 34 -0.10 -19.41 14.63
CA ASP A 34 1.13 -19.43 13.84
C ASP A 34 0.90 -18.87 12.42
N PHE A 35 1.80 -17.99 12.00
CA PHE A 35 1.71 -17.36 10.69
C PHE A 35 3.09 -17.17 10.05
N ARG A 36 3.09 -17.02 8.73
CA ARG A 36 4.28 -16.64 7.97
C ARG A 36 4.14 -15.23 7.45
N LEU A 37 5.11 -14.39 7.75
CA LEU A 37 5.23 -13.05 7.22
C LEU A 37 6.27 -13.04 6.10
N LYS A 38 5.86 -12.60 4.92
CA LYS A 38 6.73 -12.40 3.78
C LYS A 38 6.81 -10.91 3.46
N THR A 39 8.03 -10.39 3.40
CA THR A 39 8.32 -9.01 2.99
C THR A 39 8.89 -9.02 1.58
N TYR A 40 8.27 -8.29 0.67
CA TYR A 40 8.72 -8.18 -0.72
C TYR A 40 9.62 -6.96 -0.90
N ALA A 41 10.71 -7.11 -1.64
CA ALA A 41 11.64 -6.03 -2.00
C ALA A 41 12.02 -5.10 -0.82
N PRO A 42 12.39 -5.63 0.37
CA PRO A 42 12.56 -4.83 1.58
C PRO A 42 13.56 -3.68 1.42
N LEU A 43 14.61 -3.88 0.63
CA LEU A 43 15.63 -2.86 0.39
C LEU A 43 15.14 -1.74 -0.54
N ALA A 44 14.30 -2.07 -1.53
CA ALA A 44 13.66 -1.05 -2.37
C ALA A 44 12.67 -0.21 -1.54
N PHE A 45 11.84 -0.84 -0.72
CA PHE A 45 10.89 -0.11 0.14
C PHE A 45 11.57 0.64 1.30
N ARG A 46 12.73 0.19 1.78
CA ARG A 46 13.57 1.01 2.68
C ARG A 46 13.99 2.29 1.97
N TYR A 47 14.56 2.17 0.77
CA TYR A 47 14.98 3.32 -0.03
C TYR A 47 13.82 4.27 -0.37
N PHE A 48 12.64 3.76 -0.74
CA PHE A 48 11.47 4.62 -0.99
C PHE A 48 11.03 5.38 0.25
N ARG A 49 11.00 4.73 1.43
CA ARG A 49 10.70 5.42 2.69
C ARG A 49 11.68 6.54 2.98
N GLU A 50 12.98 6.29 2.79
CA GLU A 50 14.03 7.31 2.95
C GLU A 50 13.84 8.48 1.99
N LEU A 51 13.55 8.23 0.71
CA LEU A 51 13.25 9.28 -0.27
C LEU A 51 12.04 10.14 0.11
N PHE A 52 11.05 9.55 0.76
CA PHE A 52 9.85 10.25 1.22
C PHE A 52 9.98 10.82 2.64
N GLY A 53 11.17 10.74 3.25
CA GLY A 53 11.44 11.32 4.57
C GLY A 53 10.85 10.54 5.74
N ILE A 54 10.49 9.26 5.55
CA ILE A 54 9.91 8.41 6.59
C ILE A 54 11.03 7.71 7.35
N LYS A 55 11.19 8.03 8.63
CA LYS A 55 12.14 7.34 9.50
C LYS A 55 11.65 5.92 9.82
N PRO A 56 12.57 4.94 9.96
CA PRO A 56 12.20 3.57 10.27
C PRO A 56 11.38 3.45 11.57
N ASP A 57 11.76 4.18 12.61
CA ASP A 57 11.09 4.12 13.92
C ASP A 57 9.68 4.69 13.86
N ASP A 58 9.49 5.84 13.19
CA ASP A 58 8.17 6.46 13.00
C ASP A 58 7.23 5.53 12.21
N TYR A 59 7.74 4.88 11.17
CA TYR A 59 6.99 3.91 10.37
C TYR A 59 6.52 2.70 11.20
N LEU A 60 7.43 2.13 12.00
CA LEU A 60 7.11 1.00 12.86
C LEU A 60 6.14 1.39 13.98
N TYR A 61 6.34 2.56 14.59
CA TYR A 61 5.45 3.07 15.62
C TYR A 61 4.02 3.22 15.09
N SER A 62 3.87 3.89 13.94
CA SER A 62 2.57 4.15 13.31
C SER A 62 1.78 2.87 12.96
N ILE A 63 2.48 1.84 12.47
CA ILE A 63 1.85 0.62 11.93
C ILE A 63 1.69 -0.48 12.98
N CYS A 64 2.62 -0.58 13.94
CA CYS A 64 2.71 -1.74 14.83
C CYS A 64 2.32 -1.44 16.28
N ASN A 65 2.40 -0.20 16.75
CA ASN A 65 2.17 0.11 18.17
C ASN A 65 0.73 0.51 18.48
N GLU A 66 0.00 1.07 17.52
CA GLU A 66 -1.38 1.52 17.71
C GLU A 66 -2.36 0.67 16.89
N PRO A 67 -3.61 0.48 17.38
CA PRO A 67 -4.64 -0.23 16.62
C PRO A 67 -4.90 0.41 15.25
N LEU A 68 -5.11 -0.43 14.24
CA LEU A 68 -5.50 0.02 12.91
C LEU A 68 -7.00 0.29 12.85
N ILE A 69 -7.38 1.38 12.18
CA ILE A 69 -8.78 1.77 11.99
C ILE A 69 -9.29 1.20 10.67
N GLU A 70 -10.25 0.30 10.72
CA GLU A 70 -10.89 -0.24 9.52
C GLU A 70 -11.73 0.84 8.81
N LEU A 71 -11.56 0.95 7.50
CA LEU A 71 -12.29 1.88 6.66
C LEU A 71 -13.31 1.10 5.84
N SER A 72 -14.60 1.39 6.06
CA SER A 72 -15.67 0.79 5.25
C SER A 72 -15.55 1.25 3.80
N ASN A 73 -15.23 0.34 2.88
CA ASN A 73 -15.17 0.69 1.47
C ASN A 73 -16.54 0.44 0.79
N PRO A 74 -17.21 1.48 0.26
CA PRO A 74 -18.41 1.32 -0.57
C PRO A 74 -18.10 0.96 -2.04
N GLY A 75 -16.81 0.84 -2.41
CA GLY A 75 -16.35 0.58 -3.77
C GLY A 75 -16.58 -0.85 -4.25
N ALA A 76 -16.48 -1.07 -5.57
CA ALA A 76 -16.70 -2.37 -6.21
C ALA A 76 -15.55 -3.38 -5.99
N SER A 77 -14.38 -2.95 -5.49
CA SER A 77 -13.30 -3.87 -5.16
C SER A 77 -13.54 -4.45 -3.76
N SER A 78 -13.54 -5.78 -3.67
CA SER A 78 -13.62 -6.55 -2.41
C SER A 78 -12.35 -6.44 -1.54
N SER A 79 -11.69 -5.29 -1.55
CA SER A 79 -10.46 -5.00 -0.83
C SER A 79 -10.76 -4.24 0.45
N TRP A 80 -10.14 -4.67 1.56
CA TRP A 80 -10.18 -3.98 2.84
C TRP A 80 -9.13 -2.87 2.89
N PHE A 81 -9.48 -1.83 3.62
CA PHE A 81 -8.63 -0.68 3.87
C PHE A 81 -8.54 -0.44 5.36
N TYR A 82 -7.34 -0.20 5.82
CA TYR A 82 -7.06 0.22 7.18
C TYR A 82 -6.29 1.52 7.15
N LEU A 83 -6.43 2.30 8.21
CA LEU A 83 -5.74 3.55 8.43
C LEU A 83 -4.98 3.45 9.75
N THR A 84 -3.74 3.96 9.80
CA THR A 84 -3.00 4.07 11.05
C THR A 84 -3.65 5.10 11.98
N SER A 85 -3.42 4.97 13.30
CA SER A 85 -4.07 5.84 14.28
C SER A 85 -3.63 7.31 14.18
N ASP A 86 -2.40 7.55 13.71
CA ASP A 86 -1.88 8.88 13.38
C ASP A 86 -2.36 9.42 12.02
N ASP A 87 -3.15 8.63 11.27
CA ASP A 87 -3.75 9.01 9.99
C ASP A 87 -2.74 9.27 8.84
N GLU A 88 -1.48 8.84 9.01
CA GLU A 88 -0.40 9.00 8.03
C GLU A 88 -0.42 7.94 6.92
N PHE A 89 -0.76 6.69 7.26
CA PHE A 89 -0.66 5.56 6.34
C PHE A 89 -1.99 4.85 6.11
N ILE A 90 -2.19 4.45 4.85
CA ILE A 90 -3.25 3.54 4.44
C ILE A 90 -2.64 2.17 4.19
N ILE A 91 -3.26 1.14 4.74
CA ILE A 91 -2.95 -0.27 4.48
C ILE A 91 -4.10 -0.85 3.66
N LYS A 92 -3.80 -1.27 2.43
CA LYS A 92 -4.79 -1.81 1.50
C LYS A 92 -4.54 -3.29 1.27
N THR A 93 -5.58 -4.13 1.35
CA THR A 93 -5.47 -5.51 0.85
C THR A 93 -5.49 -5.54 -0.67
N VAL A 94 -4.59 -6.34 -1.23
CA VAL A 94 -4.42 -6.48 -2.68
C VAL A 94 -4.53 -7.94 -3.09
N GLN A 95 -5.05 -8.17 -4.30
CA GLN A 95 -5.08 -9.50 -4.88
C GLN A 95 -3.66 -9.95 -5.26
N HIS A 96 -3.50 -11.27 -5.45
CA HIS A 96 -2.20 -11.83 -5.86
C HIS A 96 -1.65 -11.17 -7.13
N LYS A 97 -2.49 -10.98 -8.15
CA LYS A 97 -2.12 -10.35 -9.43
C LYS A 97 -1.68 -8.90 -9.25
N GLU A 98 -2.32 -8.15 -8.36
CA GLU A 98 -1.94 -6.76 -8.06
C GLU A 98 -0.58 -6.68 -7.36
N ALA A 99 -0.31 -7.59 -6.41
CA ALA A 99 0.98 -7.66 -5.73
C ALA A 99 2.13 -8.08 -6.67
N GLU A 100 1.88 -9.02 -7.58
CA GLU A 100 2.86 -9.38 -8.63
C GLU A 100 3.11 -8.23 -9.59
N PHE A 101 2.04 -7.52 -9.96
CA PHE A 101 2.14 -6.37 -10.84
C PHE A 101 2.94 -5.24 -10.20
N LEU A 102 2.70 -4.94 -8.92
CA LEU A 102 3.47 -3.95 -8.18
C LEU A 102 4.97 -4.29 -8.14
N GLN A 103 5.34 -5.57 -7.94
CA GLN A 103 6.75 -5.99 -8.00
C GLN A 103 7.39 -5.71 -9.36
N LYS A 104 6.67 -6.01 -10.46
CA LYS A 104 7.12 -5.70 -11.83
C LYS A 104 7.21 -4.20 -12.10
N LEU A 105 6.42 -3.39 -11.41
CA LEU A 105 6.42 -1.93 -11.52
C LEU A 105 7.62 -1.27 -10.84
N LEU A 106 8.18 -1.87 -9.77
CA LEU A 106 9.17 -1.22 -8.90
C LEU A 106 10.36 -0.58 -9.64
N PRO A 107 10.96 -1.20 -10.69
CA PRO A 107 12.05 -0.55 -11.42
C PRO A 107 11.62 0.74 -12.13
N GLY A 108 10.45 0.74 -12.78
CA GLY A 108 9.90 1.94 -13.42
C GLY A 108 9.46 3.00 -12.41
N TYR A 109 8.93 2.55 -11.27
CA TYR A 109 8.58 3.44 -10.17
C TYR A 109 9.81 4.17 -9.61
N TYR A 110 10.92 3.45 -9.36
CA TYR A 110 12.19 4.03 -8.95
C TYR A 110 12.69 5.09 -9.94
N MET A 111 12.66 4.79 -11.25
CA MET A 111 13.07 5.76 -12.27
C MET A 111 12.22 7.03 -12.21
N ASN A 112 10.90 6.87 -12.09
CA ASN A 112 9.99 8.01 -11.97
C ASN A 112 10.25 8.83 -10.70
N LEU A 113 10.50 8.21 -9.55
CA LEU A 113 10.79 8.96 -8.31
C LEU A 113 12.05 9.83 -8.42
N ASN A 114 13.08 9.32 -9.09
CA ASN A 114 14.34 10.05 -9.26
C ASN A 114 14.24 11.15 -10.33
N GLN A 115 13.43 10.95 -11.38
CA GLN A 115 13.27 11.91 -12.48
C GLN A 115 12.20 12.96 -12.19
N ASN A 116 11.16 12.61 -11.44
CA ASN A 116 9.99 13.44 -11.20
C ASN A 116 9.71 13.57 -9.69
N PRO A 117 10.45 14.42 -8.95
CA PRO A 117 10.29 14.55 -7.49
C PRO A 117 8.88 14.99 -7.04
N ARG A 118 8.11 15.64 -7.92
CA ARG A 118 6.72 16.09 -7.67
C ARG A 118 5.66 15.15 -8.22
N THR A 119 5.98 13.87 -8.35
CA THR A 119 5.05 12.90 -8.92
C THR A 119 3.77 12.76 -8.10
N LEU A 120 2.65 12.51 -8.78
CA LEU A 120 1.35 12.28 -8.15
C LEU A 120 1.06 10.79 -7.90
N LEU A 121 2.02 9.91 -8.18
CA LEU A 121 1.82 8.48 -7.98
C LEU A 121 1.63 8.18 -6.49
N PRO A 122 0.90 7.11 -6.14
CA PRO A 122 0.89 6.60 -4.79
C PRO A 122 2.32 6.42 -4.27
N LYS A 123 2.55 6.84 -3.02
CA LYS A 123 3.83 6.64 -2.33
C LYS A 123 3.77 5.29 -1.64
N PHE A 124 4.46 4.29 -2.17
CA PHE A 124 4.44 2.93 -1.63
C PHE A 124 5.56 2.74 -0.59
N TYR A 125 5.22 2.24 0.59
CA TYR A 125 6.13 2.12 1.72
C TYR A 125 6.44 0.68 2.13
N GLY A 126 5.62 -0.27 1.68
CA GLY A 126 5.87 -1.68 1.88
C GLY A 126 4.86 -2.55 1.15
N LEU A 127 5.29 -3.76 0.80
CA LEU A 127 4.42 -4.84 0.31
C LEU A 127 4.71 -6.08 1.15
N TYR A 128 3.66 -6.61 1.76
CA TYR A 128 3.74 -7.74 2.68
C TYR A 128 2.71 -8.81 2.33
N CYS A 129 3.02 -10.05 2.69
CA CYS A 129 2.09 -11.17 2.62
C CYS A 129 2.09 -11.91 3.95
N ILE A 130 0.89 -12.14 4.48
CA ILE A 130 0.65 -12.86 5.73
C ILE A 130 -0.08 -14.15 5.36
N GLN A 131 0.46 -15.29 5.80
CA GLN A 131 -0.15 -16.61 5.59
C GLN A 131 -0.47 -17.22 6.95
N CYS A 132 -1.75 -17.46 7.23
CA CYS A 132 -2.23 -17.97 8.50
C CYS A 132 -3.40 -18.92 8.26
N GLY A 133 -3.35 -20.15 8.80
CA GLY A 133 -4.47 -21.11 8.70
C GLY A 133 -4.96 -21.39 7.27
N GLY A 134 -4.05 -21.45 6.30
CA GLY A 134 -4.39 -21.65 4.87
C GLY A 134 -4.89 -20.40 4.15
N VAL A 135 -5.17 -19.30 4.87
CA VAL A 135 -5.55 -18.00 4.28
C VAL A 135 -4.29 -17.19 3.98
N THR A 136 -4.25 -16.60 2.79
CA THR A 136 -3.17 -15.69 2.38
C THR A 136 -3.70 -14.29 2.14
N VAL A 137 -3.24 -13.33 2.94
CA VAL A 137 -3.56 -11.91 2.80
C VAL A 137 -2.33 -11.16 2.31
N ARG A 138 -2.49 -10.29 1.32
CA ARG A 138 -1.42 -9.42 0.83
C ARG A 138 -1.82 -7.98 1.08
N VAL A 139 -0.89 -7.19 1.58
CA VAL A 139 -1.13 -5.79 1.93
C VAL A 139 -0.06 -4.88 1.35
N VAL A 140 -0.50 -3.72 0.89
CA VAL A 140 0.36 -2.62 0.49
C VAL A 140 0.17 -1.49 1.49
N VAL A 141 1.27 -0.96 1.99
CA VAL A 141 1.29 0.26 2.81
C VAL A 141 1.61 1.44 1.90
N MET A 142 0.80 2.48 1.97
CA MET A 142 0.92 3.68 1.14
C MET A 142 0.48 4.94 1.89
N ASN A 143 0.79 6.11 1.34
CA ASN A 143 0.41 7.38 1.95
C ASN A 143 -1.10 7.60 2.00
N ASN A 144 -1.56 8.24 3.07
CA ASN A 144 -2.86 8.87 3.09
C ASN A 144 -2.81 10.23 2.36
N ILE A 145 -3.64 10.39 1.32
CA ILE A 145 -3.74 11.65 0.56
C ILE A 145 -4.73 12.62 1.23
N LEU A 146 -5.65 12.10 2.06
CA LEU A 146 -6.76 12.86 2.63
C LEU A 146 -6.75 12.76 4.16
N PRO A 147 -5.77 13.40 4.83
CA PRO A 147 -5.67 13.36 6.28
C PRO A 147 -6.88 14.04 6.94
N ARG A 148 -7.39 13.42 8.01
CA ARG A 148 -8.41 13.90 8.96
C ARG A 148 -8.06 15.24 9.57
N ALA A 149 -6.78 15.53 9.76
CA ALA A 149 -6.32 16.84 10.26
C ALA A 149 -6.82 18.00 9.37
N MET A 150 -7.13 17.73 8.10
CA MET A 150 -7.69 18.70 7.17
C MET A 150 -9.15 18.39 6.84
N LYS A 151 -10.06 19.31 7.16
CA LYS A 151 -11.48 19.18 6.81
C LYS A 151 -11.69 19.32 5.31
N MET A 152 -11.94 18.20 4.65
CA MET A 152 -12.29 18.16 3.22
C MET A 152 -13.77 18.47 3.00
N HIS A 153 -14.07 19.62 2.39
CA HIS A 153 -15.44 20.02 2.04
C HIS A 153 -15.99 19.20 0.86
N TYR A 154 -15.14 18.88 -0.12
CA TYR A 154 -15.50 18.12 -1.30
C TYR A 154 -14.47 17.03 -1.58
N LYS A 155 -14.92 15.88 -2.08
CA LYS A 155 -14.07 14.75 -2.48
C LYS A 155 -14.54 14.24 -3.84
N TYR A 156 -13.62 14.07 -4.77
CA TYR A 156 -13.91 13.61 -6.13
C TYR A 156 -13.06 12.39 -6.48
N ASP A 157 -13.63 11.48 -7.25
CA ASP A 157 -12.92 10.39 -7.91
C ASP A 157 -13.04 10.61 -9.42
N LEU A 158 -12.00 11.16 -10.04
CA LEU A 158 -12.01 11.61 -11.44
C LEU A 158 -11.24 10.63 -12.29
N LYS A 159 -11.92 10.09 -13.31
CA LYS A 159 -11.40 8.93 -14.02
C LYS A 159 -11.51 9.00 -15.55
N GLY A 160 -11.58 10.21 -16.09
CA GLY A 160 -11.50 10.55 -17.53
C GLY A 160 -12.66 10.07 -18.42
N SER A 161 -13.38 9.01 -18.06
CA SER A 161 -14.53 8.50 -18.81
C SER A 161 -15.86 9.02 -18.27
N SER A 162 -16.96 8.84 -19.01
CA SER A 162 -18.31 9.27 -18.60
C SER A 162 -19.19 8.16 -18.01
N TYR A 163 -18.95 6.91 -18.41
CA TYR A 163 -19.76 5.76 -17.98
C TYR A 163 -19.56 5.42 -16.49
N LYS A 164 -20.66 5.26 -15.74
CA LYS A 164 -20.70 4.94 -14.30
C LYS A 164 -19.81 5.85 -13.41
N ARG A 165 -19.69 7.14 -13.75
CA ARG A 165 -18.94 8.16 -12.97
C ARG A 165 -19.78 9.01 -12.00
N ARG A 166 -20.97 8.56 -11.65
CA ARG A 166 -21.82 9.26 -10.66
C ARG A 166 -21.80 8.52 -9.34
N ALA A 167 -21.65 9.27 -8.24
CA ALA A 167 -21.76 8.71 -6.90
C ALA A 167 -23.15 8.11 -6.65
N SER A 168 -23.20 6.94 -6.01
CA SER A 168 -24.46 6.29 -5.63
C SER A 168 -25.23 7.19 -4.65
N ARG A 169 -26.55 6.97 -4.52
CA ARG A 169 -27.38 7.75 -3.57
C ARG A 169 -26.88 7.57 -2.12
N LYS A 170 -26.48 6.34 -1.75
CA LYS A 170 -25.86 6.02 -0.46
C LYS A 170 -24.59 6.82 -0.22
N GLU A 171 -23.75 6.98 -1.24
CA GLU A 171 -22.48 7.71 -1.11
C GLU A 171 -22.69 9.21 -0.97
N ARG A 172 -23.68 9.79 -1.68
CA ARG A 172 -24.01 11.21 -1.59
C ARG A 172 -24.60 11.63 -0.23
N GLY A 173 -25.19 10.69 0.52
CA GLY A 173 -25.76 10.95 1.83
C GLY A 173 -24.74 10.93 2.98
N LYS A 174 -23.47 10.59 2.73
CA LYS A 174 -22.44 10.55 3.78
C LYS A 174 -21.94 11.96 4.08
N ILE A 175 -21.91 12.30 5.37
CA ILE A 175 -21.25 13.51 5.87
C ILE A 175 -19.74 13.26 5.83
N SER A 176 -19.12 13.56 4.69
CA SER A 176 -17.67 13.66 4.44
C SER A 176 -16.73 12.63 5.12
N HIS A 177 -17.16 11.40 5.39
CA HIS A 177 -16.24 10.34 5.81
C HIS A 177 -15.25 10.01 4.69
N ILE A 178 -14.05 9.57 5.06
CA ILE A 178 -12.95 9.31 4.13
C ILE A 178 -13.42 8.35 3.03
N LYS A 179 -13.43 8.83 1.80
CA LYS A 179 -13.64 7.99 0.62
C LYS A 179 -12.27 7.59 0.12
N ILE A 180 -11.77 6.46 0.58
CA ILE A 180 -10.66 5.79 -0.09
C ILE A 180 -11.30 4.79 -1.05
N GLN A 181 -11.53 5.25 -2.28
CA GLN A 181 -11.64 4.27 -3.36
C GLN A 181 -10.24 3.80 -3.68
N PRO A 182 -10.07 2.52 -4.06
CA PRO A 182 -8.80 2.09 -4.61
C PRO A 182 -8.45 3.06 -5.74
N VAL A 183 -7.28 3.69 -5.63
CA VAL A 183 -6.51 3.95 -6.85
C VAL A 183 -6.41 2.56 -7.47
N GLY A 184 -7.18 2.35 -8.54
CA GLY A 184 -7.09 1.10 -9.26
C GLY A 184 -5.65 1.06 -9.73
N LEU A 185 -4.90 0.01 -9.38
CA LEU A 185 -3.59 -0.22 -9.96
C LEU A 185 -3.80 -0.70 -11.40
N LEU A 186 -4.46 0.12 -12.22
CA LEU A 186 -4.75 -0.12 -13.62
C LEU A 186 -3.78 0.74 -14.40
N LEU A 187 -2.51 0.37 -14.33
CA LEU A 187 -1.49 0.93 -15.20
C LEU A 187 -1.79 0.36 -16.59
N ALA A 188 -2.21 1.25 -17.49
CA ALA A 188 -2.50 0.88 -18.86
C ALA A 188 -1.30 0.17 -19.50
N ARG A 189 -1.60 -0.76 -20.42
CA ARG A 189 -0.67 -1.59 -21.19
C ARG A 189 0.21 -0.81 -22.18
N ASN A 190 0.76 0.35 -21.84
CA ASN A 190 1.64 1.09 -22.75
C ASN A 190 2.90 1.64 -22.04
N PRO A 191 4.11 1.37 -22.57
CA PRO A 191 5.38 1.73 -21.95
C PRO A 191 5.71 3.23 -21.93
N THR A 192 4.82 4.10 -22.44
CA THR A 192 5.11 5.53 -22.64
C THR A 192 4.08 6.48 -22.01
N SER A 193 3.06 5.99 -21.30
CA SER A 193 2.04 6.87 -20.70
C SER A 193 1.55 6.33 -19.37
N TRP A 194 2.02 6.94 -18.29
CA TRP A 194 1.56 6.68 -16.94
C TRP A 194 0.34 7.57 -16.64
N VAL A 195 -0.86 7.04 -16.85
CA VAL A 195 -2.09 7.72 -16.43
C VAL A 195 -2.55 7.12 -15.12
N PHE A 196 -2.55 7.92 -14.06
CA PHE A 196 -3.11 7.56 -12.75
C PHE A 196 -4.54 8.05 -12.68
N VAL A 197 -5.43 7.15 -12.26
CA VAL A 197 -6.87 7.34 -12.20
C VAL A 197 -7.41 6.85 -10.86
#